data_AF-A0A0L0VGF6-F1
#
_entry.id   AF-A0A0L0VGF6-F1
#
_cell.length_a   1.000
_cell.length_b   1.000
_cell.length_c   1.000
_cell.angle_alpha   90.00
_cell.angle_beta   90.00
_cell.angle_gamma   90.00
#
_symmetry.space_group_name_H-M   'P 1'
#
loop_
_entity.id
_entity.type
_entity.pdbx_description
1 polymer ?
#
loop_
_entity_poly.entity_id
_entity_poly.type
_entity_poly.pdbx_seq_one_letter_code
_entity_poly.pdbx_strand_id
1 'polypeptide(L)'
;MEGDGLKLPMVLYEYTKLMTSMTRRKEAAKSTALEPMFDPVIKHTQKYMDLAVNCDAVVMATFLHPAWRVMFFNKHFASHAKRITRRTQSDLHGSPTNDDSDDEEFNFYPQNSDAVVINTELERYNNRDYPLGIKGCVLGWWKAHSKDFPILGSLARDHLACAASSATVERTFSAAGQICATSRAGLAIRSIERCISSHMWLRNGVKLGGVFADCQEVFDAADADPKFDKYKPKPKSPKTRSKSPKK
;
A
#
# COMPACT_ATOMS: atom_id res chain seq x y z
N MET A 1 -1.69 -11.79 0.32
CA MET A 1 -1.52 -10.32 0.44
C MET A 1 -2.84 -9.64 0.82
N GLU A 2 -3.72 -10.34 1.54
CA GLU A 2 -5.08 -9.89 1.82
C GLU A 2 -5.09 -8.96 3.04
N GLY A 3 -5.71 -7.79 2.88
CA GLY A 3 -5.86 -6.79 3.94
C GLY A 3 -5.85 -5.36 3.40
N ASP A 4 -6.45 -4.43 4.16
CA ASP A 4 -6.68 -3.03 3.74
C ASP A 4 -5.49 -2.10 4.05
N GLY A 5 -4.30 -2.68 4.27
CA GLY A 5 -3.08 -1.93 4.56
C GLY A 5 -2.21 -1.72 3.33
N LEU A 6 -1.09 -1.00 3.50
CA LEU A 6 -0.04 -0.85 2.47
C LEU A 6 0.60 -2.20 2.14
N LYS A 7 -0.04 -2.95 1.25
CA LYS A 7 0.44 -4.25 0.80
C LYS A 7 1.13 -4.14 -0.55
N LEU A 8 0.71 -3.22 -1.42
CA LEU A 8 1.26 -3.12 -2.76
C LEU A 8 2.79 -2.90 -2.76
N PRO A 9 3.36 -2.03 -1.92
CA PRO A 9 4.81 -1.88 -1.82
C PRO A 9 5.52 -3.20 -1.48
N MET A 10 4.89 -4.03 -0.63
CA MET A 10 5.47 -5.27 -0.11
C MET A 10 5.48 -6.42 -1.13
N VAL A 11 4.80 -6.29 -2.28
CA VAL A 11 4.66 -7.38 -3.26
C VAL A 11 6.02 -7.94 -3.69
N LEU A 12 6.93 -7.09 -4.15
CA LEU A 12 8.25 -7.54 -4.60
C LEU A 12 9.10 -8.11 -3.46
N TYR A 13 9.00 -7.53 -2.26
CA TYR A 13 9.66 -8.07 -1.07
C TYR A 13 9.15 -9.47 -0.71
N GLU A 14 7.83 -9.70 -0.74
CA GLU A 14 7.28 -11.02 -0.42
C GLU A 14 7.63 -12.06 -1.51
N TYR A 15 7.69 -11.68 -2.79
CA TYR A 15 8.19 -12.57 -3.84
C TYR A 15 9.66 -12.96 -3.64
N THR A 16 10.55 -11.99 -3.41
CA THR A 16 11.99 -12.25 -3.17
C THR A 16 12.22 -13.11 -1.93
N LYS A 17 11.45 -12.87 -0.86
CA LYS A 17 11.47 -13.69 0.35
C LYS A 17 10.94 -15.11 0.11
N LEU A 18 9.84 -15.25 -0.65
CA LEU A 18 9.27 -16.54 -1.02
C LEU A 18 10.26 -17.36 -1.85
N MET A 19 10.88 -16.75 -2.88
CA MET A 19 11.91 -17.37 -3.70
C MET A 19 13.07 -17.88 -2.84
N THR A 20 13.62 -17.03 -1.98
CA THR A 20 14.72 -17.40 -1.06
C THR A 20 14.32 -18.57 -0.16
N SER A 21 13.10 -18.54 0.37
CA SER A 21 12.57 -19.62 1.22
C SER A 21 12.37 -20.92 0.46
N MET A 22 11.90 -20.87 -0.79
CA MET A 22 11.64 -22.06 -1.60
C MET A 22 12.94 -22.70 -2.07
N THR A 23 13.92 -21.91 -2.50
CA THR A 23 15.26 -22.42 -2.85
C THR A 23 15.94 -23.09 -1.65
N ARG A 24 15.87 -22.45 -0.47
CA ARG A 24 16.41 -23.04 0.77
C ARG A 24 15.71 -24.37 1.12
N ARG A 25 14.38 -24.42 0.99
CA ARG A 25 13.59 -25.62 1.29
C ARG A 25 13.84 -26.73 0.29
N LYS A 26 14.05 -26.40 -0.99
CA LYS A 26 14.47 -27.36 -2.01
C LYS A 26 15.77 -28.05 -1.60
N GLU A 27 16.79 -27.27 -1.23
CA GLU A 27 18.09 -27.84 -0.84
C GLU A 27 17.98 -28.72 0.41
N ALA A 28 17.15 -28.32 1.39
CA ALA A 28 16.91 -29.12 2.59
C ALA A 28 16.07 -30.39 2.31
N ALA A 29 15.28 -30.40 1.24
CA ALA A 29 14.44 -31.51 0.83
C ALA A 29 15.13 -32.44 -0.19
N LYS A 30 16.41 -32.22 -0.48
CA LYS A 30 17.17 -33.02 -1.44
C LYS A 30 17.13 -34.51 -1.07
N SER A 31 16.89 -35.35 -2.06
CA SER A 31 16.71 -36.81 -1.92
C SER A 31 15.50 -37.23 -1.08
N THR A 32 14.53 -36.33 -0.85
CA THR A 32 13.24 -36.67 -0.23
C THR A 32 12.15 -36.77 -1.29
N ALA A 33 11.05 -37.44 -0.98
CA ALA A 33 9.87 -37.50 -1.85
C ALA A 33 9.26 -36.12 -2.18
N LEU A 34 9.62 -35.09 -1.42
CA LEU A 34 9.13 -33.73 -1.54
C LEU A 34 9.97 -32.84 -2.48
N GLU A 35 11.19 -33.26 -2.85
CA GLU A 35 12.09 -32.48 -3.72
C GLU A 35 11.43 -32.02 -5.04
N PRO A 36 10.72 -32.88 -5.80
CA PRO A 36 10.20 -32.52 -7.11
C PRO A 36 9.15 -31.42 -7.08
N MET A 37 8.50 -31.17 -5.93
CA MET A 37 7.47 -30.13 -5.82
C MET A 37 8.03 -28.71 -5.91
N PHE A 38 9.30 -28.52 -5.54
CA PHE A 38 9.87 -27.18 -5.43
C PHE A 38 10.18 -26.56 -6.79
N ASP A 39 10.54 -27.35 -7.79
CA ASP A 39 10.85 -26.82 -9.13
C ASP A 39 9.65 -26.13 -9.80
N PRO A 40 8.44 -26.73 -9.84
CA PRO A 40 7.24 -26.05 -10.31
C PRO A 40 6.92 -24.79 -9.52
N VAL A 41 7.05 -24.83 -8.17
CA VAL A 41 6.74 -23.69 -7.29
C VAL A 41 7.70 -22.53 -7.55
N ILE A 42 9.01 -22.81 -7.66
CA ILE A 42 10.04 -21.81 -7.97
C ILE A 42 9.80 -21.22 -9.36
N LYS A 43 9.55 -22.06 -10.38
CA LYS A 43 9.24 -21.60 -11.75
C LYS A 43 8.02 -20.70 -11.78
N HIS A 44 6.94 -21.09 -11.09
CA HIS A 44 5.71 -20.30 -11.02
C HIS A 44 5.96 -18.99 -10.28
N THR A 45 6.64 -19.02 -9.14
CA THR A 45 6.96 -17.82 -8.36
C THR A 45 7.79 -16.83 -9.18
N GLN A 46 8.79 -17.32 -9.93
CA GLN A 46 9.60 -16.49 -10.83
C GLN A 46 8.73 -15.81 -11.90
N LYS A 47 7.84 -16.57 -12.57
CA LYS A 47 6.94 -16.02 -13.60
C LYS A 47 6.13 -14.83 -13.07
N TYR A 48 5.52 -14.94 -11.88
CA TYR A 48 4.72 -13.84 -11.32
C TYR A 48 5.58 -12.71 -10.77
N MET A 49 6.78 -13.00 -10.28
CA MET A 49 7.74 -11.96 -9.89
C MET A 49 8.15 -11.11 -11.10
N ASP A 50 8.39 -11.74 -12.25
CA ASP A 50 8.72 -11.03 -13.50
C ASP A 50 7.55 -10.16 -13.98
N LEU A 51 6.32 -10.63 -13.86
CA LEU A 51 5.13 -9.80 -14.13
C LEU A 51 5.04 -8.61 -13.16
N ALA A 52 5.28 -8.85 -11.87
CA ALA A 52 5.19 -7.81 -10.84
C ALA A 52 6.27 -6.71 -11.02
N VAL A 53 7.49 -7.07 -11.41
CA VAL A 53 8.59 -6.12 -11.68
C VAL A 53 8.33 -5.29 -12.94
N ASN A 54 7.50 -5.78 -13.86
CA ASN A 54 7.08 -5.03 -15.04
C ASN A 54 5.78 -4.25 -14.84
N CYS A 55 5.16 -4.34 -13.67
CA CYS A 55 4.00 -3.54 -13.32
C CYS A 55 4.42 -2.22 -12.66
N ASP A 56 4.08 -1.10 -13.29
CA ASP A 56 4.51 0.22 -12.84
C ASP A 56 3.94 0.59 -11.47
N ALA A 57 2.67 0.27 -11.21
CA ALA A 57 2.06 0.55 -9.92
C ALA A 57 2.78 -0.18 -8.78
N VAL A 58 3.15 -1.46 -8.99
CA VAL A 58 3.90 -2.26 -8.02
C VAL A 58 5.28 -1.65 -7.81
N VAL A 59 5.99 -1.37 -8.91
CA VAL A 59 7.35 -0.83 -8.91
C VAL A 59 7.41 0.52 -8.21
N MET A 60 6.52 1.45 -8.55
CA MET A 60 6.47 2.78 -7.96
C MET A 60 6.10 2.71 -6.48
N ALA A 61 5.11 1.89 -6.11
CA ALA A 61 4.75 1.69 -4.70
C ALA A 61 5.92 1.12 -3.88
N THR A 62 6.66 0.14 -4.43
CA THR A 62 7.86 -0.42 -3.77
C THR A 62 8.99 0.62 -3.71
N PHE A 63 9.21 1.39 -4.77
CA PHE A 63 10.24 2.44 -4.82
C PHE A 63 9.97 3.53 -3.77
N LEU A 64 8.72 3.97 -3.64
CA LEU A 64 8.29 5.00 -2.70
C LEU A 64 8.25 4.51 -1.25
N HIS A 65 8.59 3.25 -0.98
CA HIS A 65 8.73 2.75 0.38
C HIS A 65 10.05 3.24 1.02
N PRO A 66 10.01 4.07 2.09
CA PRO A 66 11.19 4.76 2.62
C PRO A 66 12.30 3.84 3.17
N ALA A 67 11.98 2.60 3.53
CA ALA A 67 12.98 1.63 3.99
C ALA A 67 13.86 1.05 2.85
N TRP A 68 13.34 1.03 1.62
CA TRP A 68 13.90 0.29 0.49
C TRP A 68 14.51 1.21 -0.55
N ARG A 69 13.69 2.13 -1.09
CA ARG A 69 14.08 3.09 -2.14
C ARG A 69 14.71 2.38 -3.34
N VAL A 70 15.58 3.07 -4.08
CA VAL A 70 16.32 2.47 -5.21
C VAL A 70 17.19 1.27 -4.80
N MET A 71 17.63 1.20 -3.55
CA MET A 71 18.56 0.16 -3.07
C MET A 71 17.98 -1.26 -3.16
N PHE A 72 16.68 -1.43 -2.97
CA PHE A 72 16.03 -2.72 -3.13
C PHE A 72 16.13 -3.23 -4.57
N PHE A 73 15.91 -2.34 -5.54
CA PHE A 73 16.03 -2.68 -6.96
C PHE A 73 17.48 -2.90 -7.38
N ASN A 74 18.42 -2.08 -6.89
CA ASN A 74 19.85 -2.32 -7.15
C ASN A 74 20.29 -3.71 -6.66
N LYS A 75 19.76 -4.17 -5.52
CA LYS A 75 20.11 -5.46 -4.94
C LYS A 75 19.44 -6.65 -5.63
N HIS A 76 18.15 -6.55 -5.96
CA HIS A 76 17.35 -7.70 -6.39
C HIS A 76 16.96 -7.67 -7.87
N PHE A 77 16.99 -6.49 -8.50
CA PHE A 77 16.48 -6.25 -9.86
C PHE A 77 17.35 -5.22 -10.60
N ALA A 78 18.67 -5.39 -10.59
CA ALA A 78 19.64 -4.39 -11.07
C ALA A 78 19.40 -3.95 -12.53
N SER A 79 18.96 -4.88 -13.40
CA SER A 79 18.58 -4.59 -14.79
C SER A 79 17.40 -3.61 -14.89
N HIS A 80 16.49 -3.65 -13.92
CA HIS A 80 15.29 -2.82 -13.88
C HIS A 80 15.51 -1.49 -13.15
N ALA A 81 16.50 -1.39 -12.26
CA ALA A 81 16.74 -0.17 -11.46
C ALA A 81 16.89 1.09 -12.33
N LYS A 82 17.61 1.03 -13.45
CA LYS A 82 17.77 2.15 -14.38
C LYS A 82 16.44 2.61 -14.99
N ARG A 83 15.58 1.67 -15.35
CA ARG A 83 14.24 1.95 -15.91
C ARG A 83 13.37 2.70 -14.89
N ILE A 84 13.43 2.27 -13.63
CA ILE A 84 12.64 2.83 -12.53
C ILE A 84 13.07 4.26 -12.26
N THR A 85 14.38 4.50 -12.08
CA THR A 85 14.90 5.85 -11.84
C THR A 85 14.56 6.80 -12.98
N ARG A 86 14.71 6.36 -14.25
CA ARG A 86 14.36 7.19 -15.42
C ARG A 86 12.88 7.57 -15.42
N ARG A 87 11.99 6.65 -15.08
CA ARG A 87 10.55 6.92 -15.01
C ARG A 87 10.20 7.89 -13.87
N THR A 88 10.75 7.66 -12.68
CA THR A 88 10.52 8.60 -11.58
C THR A 88 11.01 10.01 -11.95
N GLN A 89 12.11 10.12 -12.70
CA GLN A 89 12.60 11.40 -13.22
C GLN A 89 11.66 12.04 -14.26
N SER A 90 11.04 11.26 -15.14
CA SER A 90 10.03 11.81 -16.07
C SER A 90 8.80 12.33 -15.33
N ASP A 91 8.34 11.59 -14.32
CA ASP A 91 7.18 11.98 -13.51
C ASP A 91 7.48 13.24 -12.66
N LEU A 92 8.75 13.46 -12.29
CA LEU A 92 9.21 14.68 -11.60
C LEU A 92 9.26 15.90 -12.52
N HIS A 93 9.53 15.71 -13.82
CA HIS A 93 9.63 16.80 -14.79
C HIS A 93 8.26 17.18 -15.39
N GLY A 94 7.24 16.32 -15.23
CA GLY A 94 5.87 16.53 -15.74
C GLY A 94 4.97 17.37 -14.83
N SER A 95 5.46 18.48 -14.27
CA SER A 95 4.59 19.40 -13.52
C SER A 95 3.46 19.92 -14.43
N PRO A 96 2.22 20.06 -13.93
CA PRO A 96 1.14 20.60 -14.74
C PRO A 96 1.45 22.05 -15.07
N THR A 97 1.55 22.37 -16.35
CA THR A 97 1.27 23.72 -16.82
C THR A 97 -0.19 23.96 -16.45
N ASN A 98 -0.43 24.64 -15.33
CA ASN A 98 -1.72 25.26 -15.06
C ASN A 98 -1.85 26.40 -16.07
N ASP A 99 -2.23 26.07 -17.29
CA ASP A 99 -2.52 27.01 -18.37
C ASP A 99 -4.00 27.40 -18.23
N ASP A 100 -4.29 28.18 -17.20
CA ASP A 100 -5.62 28.69 -16.88
C ASP A 100 -5.48 30.06 -16.19
N SER A 101 -4.77 31.00 -16.83
CA SER A 101 -4.83 32.42 -16.46
C SER A 101 -4.75 33.32 -17.69
N ASP A 102 -5.92 33.73 -18.19
CA ASP A 102 -6.11 34.84 -19.12
C ASP A 102 -5.85 36.20 -18.42
N ASP A 103 -4.65 36.43 -17.89
CA ASP A 103 -4.22 37.74 -17.36
C ASP A 103 -2.69 37.90 -17.48
N GLU A 104 -2.17 37.90 -18.72
CA GLU A 104 -0.79 38.32 -18.98
C GLU A 104 -0.68 39.84 -19.16
N GLU A 105 -0.32 40.57 -18.10
CA GLU A 105 0.31 41.88 -18.28
C GLU A 105 1.57 42.05 -17.42
N PHE A 106 1.68 41.41 -16.25
CA PHE A 106 2.91 41.47 -15.43
C PHE A 106 3.18 40.17 -14.65
N ASN A 107 4.04 39.30 -15.18
CA ASN A 107 4.63 38.22 -14.39
C ASN A 107 5.78 38.79 -13.51
N PHE A 108 5.49 39.06 -12.24
CA PHE A 108 6.47 39.57 -11.26
C PHE A 108 7.54 38.53 -10.86
N TYR A 109 7.36 37.26 -11.25
CA TYR A 109 8.25 36.15 -10.93
C TYR A 109 8.56 35.33 -12.21
N PRO A 110 9.45 35.82 -13.08
CA PRO A 110 9.81 35.10 -14.29
C PRO A 110 10.35 33.71 -13.94
N GLN A 111 9.72 32.66 -14.48
CA GLN A 111 10.27 31.32 -14.42
C GLN A 111 11.56 31.30 -15.25
N ASN A 112 12.66 30.94 -14.62
CA ASN A 112 13.93 30.76 -15.31
C ASN A 112 13.85 29.49 -16.17
N SER A 113 13.67 29.66 -17.49
CA SER A 113 13.65 28.58 -18.48
C SER A 113 14.95 27.78 -18.53
N ASP A 114 16.05 28.38 -18.05
CA ASP A 114 17.40 27.81 -18.03
C ASP A 114 17.76 27.22 -16.66
N ALA A 115 16.84 27.26 -15.69
CA ALA A 115 17.05 26.60 -14.41
C ALA A 115 17.10 25.08 -14.66
N VAL A 116 18.31 24.51 -14.55
CA VAL A 116 18.48 23.07 -14.47
C VAL A 116 17.58 22.56 -13.34
N VAL A 117 16.56 21.77 -13.69
CA VAL A 117 15.72 21.04 -12.73
C VAL A 117 16.62 19.98 -12.10
N ILE A 118 17.42 20.39 -11.11
CA ILE A 118 18.24 19.48 -10.35
C ILE A 118 17.25 18.60 -9.57
N ASN A 119 17.29 17.29 -9.81
CA ASN A 119 16.50 16.27 -9.12
C ASN A 119 16.93 16.10 -7.64
N THR A 120 17.09 17.22 -6.93
CA THR A 120 17.49 17.29 -5.51
C THR A 120 16.54 16.48 -4.64
N GLU A 121 15.25 16.44 -4.98
CA GLU A 121 14.26 15.67 -4.24
C GLU A 121 14.52 14.16 -4.29
N LEU A 122 14.78 13.62 -5.48
CA LEU A 122 15.07 12.21 -5.70
C LEU A 122 16.42 11.78 -5.09
N GLU A 123 17.42 12.65 -5.19
CA GLU A 123 18.73 12.45 -4.58
C GLU A 123 18.65 12.44 -3.06
N ARG A 124 18.03 13.47 -2.44
CA ARG A 124 17.77 13.54 -1.00
C ARG A 124 16.99 12.33 -0.49
N TYR A 125 15.98 11.89 -1.25
CA TYR A 125 15.22 10.71 -0.90
C TYR A 125 16.13 9.47 -0.83
N ASN A 126 16.94 9.25 -1.87
CA ASN A 126 17.82 8.08 -1.95
C ASN A 126 19.00 8.10 -0.97
N ASN A 127 19.47 9.28 -0.55
CA ASN A 127 20.61 9.45 0.38
C ASN A 127 20.33 9.00 1.83
N ARG A 128 19.09 8.63 2.15
CA ARG A 128 18.66 8.14 3.49
C ARG A 128 18.84 9.14 4.63
N ASP A 129 18.74 10.43 4.36
CA ASP A 129 18.77 11.47 5.40
C ASP A 129 17.67 11.27 6.47
N TYR A 130 16.63 10.49 6.12
CA TYR A 130 15.49 10.17 6.99
C TYR A 130 15.16 8.67 6.96
N PRO A 131 15.68 7.84 7.87
CA PRO A 131 15.39 6.42 7.92
C PRO A 131 13.99 6.13 8.50
N LEU A 132 13.28 5.16 7.92
CA LEU A 132 12.07 4.61 8.51
C LEU A 132 12.42 3.46 9.46
N GLY A 133 12.04 3.57 10.73
CA GLY A 133 12.21 2.48 11.70
C GLY A 133 11.45 1.21 11.30
N ILE A 134 11.85 0.06 11.86
CA ILE A 134 11.28 -1.27 11.50
C ILE A 134 9.76 -1.36 11.71
N LYS A 135 9.22 -0.62 12.70
CA LYS A 135 7.79 -0.51 12.99
C LYS A 135 7.18 0.80 12.47
N GLY A 136 7.90 1.53 11.64
CA GLY A 136 7.49 2.84 11.13
C GLY A 136 6.27 2.74 10.22
N CYS A 137 5.38 3.73 10.33
CA CYS A 137 4.24 3.87 9.44
C CYS A 137 4.67 4.60 8.16
N VAL A 138 4.59 3.91 7.02
CA VAL A 138 4.97 4.49 5.71
C VAL A 138 4.16 5.74 5.38
N LEU A 139 2.82 5.69 5.56
CA LEU A 139 1.96 6.85 5.32
C LEU A 139 2.21 7.98 6.32
N GLY A 140 2.48 7.63 7.59
CA GLY A 140 2.87 8.62 8.60
C GLY A 140 4.18 9.32 8.25
N TRP A 141 5.15 8.58 7.71
CA TRP A 141 6.41 9.13 7.25
C TRP A 141 6.23 10.09 6.07
N TRP A 142 5.43 9.70 5.06
CA TRP A 142 5.12 10.58 3.93
C TRP A 142 4.32 11.82 4.35
N LYS A 143 3.42 11.68 5.34
CA LYS A 143 2.70 12.82 5.91
C LYS A 143 3.66 13.81 6.57
N ALA A 144 4.63 13.33 7.35
CA ALA A 144 5.61 14.17 8.04
C ALA A 144 6.55 14.90 7.08
N HIS A 145 7.01 14.24 6.01
CA HIS A 145 7.98 14.79 5.05
C HIS A 145 7.35 15.29 3.75
N SER A 146 6.04 15.54 3.76
CA SER A 146 5.30 16.02 2.57
C SER A 146 5.78 17.39 2.08
N LYS A 147 6.35 18.21 2.98
CA LYS A 147 6.95 19.51 2.64
C LYS A 147 8.37 19.37 2.07
N ASP A 148 9.12 18.38 2.54
CA ASP A 148 10.51 18.14 2.10
C ASP A 148 10.55 17.46 0.72
N PHE A 149 9.51 16.68 0.42
CA PHE A 149 9.33 15.91 -0.80
C PHE A 149 7.93 16.17 -1.41
N PRO A 150 7.69 17.35 -2.01
CA PRO A 150 6.38 17.72 -2.52
C PRO A 150 5.92 16.84 -3.69
N ILE A 151 6.80 16.52 -4.64
CA ILE A 151 6.41 15.77 -5.85
C ILE A 151 6.38 14.27 -5.55
N LEU A 152 7.42 13.72 -4.92
CA LEU A 152 7.43 12.31 -4.49
C LEU A 152 6.34 12.05 -3.44
N GLY A 153 6.04 13.02 -2.60
CA GLY A 153 4.92 12.94 -1.65
C GLY A 153 3.57 12.83 -2.35
N SER A 154 3.39 13.52 -3.48
CA SER A 154 2.19 13.35 -4.32
C SER A 154 2.13 11.96 -4.94
N LEU A 155 3.21 11.52 -5.59
CA LEU A 155 3.30 10.16 -6.18
C LEU A 155 3.08 9.07 -5.12
N ALA A 156 3.58 9.28 -3.91
CA ALA A 156 3.38 8.39 -2.79
C ALA A 156 1.91 8.27 -2.39
N ARG A 157 1.13 9.36 -2.41
CA ARG A 157 -0.32 9.27 -2.13
C ARG A 157 -1.03 8.40 -3.16
N ASP A 158 -0.70 8.56 -4.43
CA ASP A 158 -1.41 7.87 -5.52
C ASP A 158 -1.03 6.38 -5.58
N HIS A 159 0.26 6.06 -5.56
CA HIS A 159 0.72 4.69 -5.71
C HIS A 159 0.59 3.87 -4.43
N LEU A 160 0.75 4.46 -3.25
CA LEU A 160 0.63 3.72 -1.99
C LEU A 160 -0.82 3.43 -1.60
N ALA A 161 -1.78 4.21 -2.12
CA ALA A 161 -3.21 3.95 -1.93
C ALA A 161 -3.71 2.74 -2.74
N CYS A 162 -2.99 2.32 -3.76
CA CYS A 162 -3.39 1.21 -4.61
C CYS A 162 -3.42 -0.12 -3.82
N ALA A 163 -4.54 -0.85 -3.93
CA ALA A 163 -4.68 -2.16 -3.31
C ALA A 163 -3.82 -3.22 -4.02
N ALA A 164 -3.20 -4.13 -3.25
CA ALA A 164 -2.41 -5.22 -3.81
C ALA A 164 -3.24 -6.38 -4.36
N SER A 165 -4.54 -6.44 -4.04
CA SER A 165 -5.40 -7.58 -4.29
C SER A 165 -6.87 -7.15 -4.29
N SER A 166 -7.69 -7.85 -5.08
CA SER A 166 -9.16 -7.75 -5.07
C SER A 166 -9.80 -8.20 -3.75
N ALA A 167 -9.06 -8.81 -2.83
CA ALA A 167 -9.59 -9.27 -1.54
C ALA A 167 -10.18 -8.14 -0.66
N THR A 168 -9.87 -6.86 -0.96
CA THR A 168 -10.52 -5.70 -0.34
C THR A 168 -11.95 -5.55 -0.85
N VAL A 169 -12.15 -5.57 -2.18
CA VAL A 169 -13.48 -5.49 -2.79
C VAL A 169 -14.31 -6.75 -2.55
N GLU A 170 -13.70 -7.93 -2.53
CA GLU A 170 -14.39 -9.19 -2.19
C GLU A 170 -14.97 -9.17 -0.76
N ARG A 171 -14.28 -8.53 0.19
CA ARG A 171 -14.81 -8.33 1.55
C ARG A 171 -16.01 -7.39 1.55
N THR A 172 -15.95 -6.31 0.77
CA THR A 172 -17.07 -5.40 0.55
C THR A 172 -18.26 -6.12 -0.09
N PHE A 173 -18.04 -6.94 -1.12
CA PHE A 173 -19.09 -7.73 -1.76
C PHE A 173 -19.66 -8.81 -0.85
N SER A 174 -18.82 -9.44 -0.03
CA SER A 174 -19.28 -10.40 0.98
C SER A 174 -20.19 -9.71 2.01
N ALA A 175 -19.83 -8.51 2.46
CA ALA A 175 -20.67 -7.71 3.36
C ALA A 175 -21.97 -7.26 2.66
N ALA A 176 -21.89 -6.87 1.39
CA ALA A 176 -23.05 -6.57 0.55
C ALA A 176 -24.01 -7.76 0.48
N GLY A 177 -23.48 -8.97 0.23
CA GLY A 177 -24.25 -10.20 0.20
C GLY A 177 -25.01 -10.45 1.50
N GLN A 178 -24.40 -10.16 2.65
CA GLN A 178 -25.08 -10.27 3.96
C GLN A 178 -26.22 -9.27 4.12
N ILE A 179 -26.03 -8.02 3.69
CA ILE A 179 -27.08 -6.97 3.72
C ILE A 179 -28.22 -7.38 2.78
N CYS A 180 -27.92 -7.82 1.56
CA CYS A 180 -28.91 -8.26 0.59
C CYS A 180 -29.65 -9.56 0.99
N ALA A 181 -29.00 -10.45 1.74
CA ALA A 181 -29.62 -11.70 2.20
C ALA A 181 -30.50 -11.50 3.45
N THR A 182 -30.08 -10.60 4.36
CA THR A 182 -30.74 -10.39 5.66
C THR A 182 -31.85 -9.34 5.58
N SER A 183 -31.69 -8.32 4.74
CA SER A 183 -32.71 -7.31 4.48
C SER A 183 -33.50 -7.70 3.24
N ARG A 184 -34.82 -7.85 3.41
CA ARG A 184 -35.83 -8.25 2.41
C ARG A 184 -35.50 -7.67 1.02
N ALA A 185 -35.63 -8.48 -0.03
CA ALA A 185 -35.17 -8.32 -1.43
C ALA A 185 -35.67 -7.07 -2.22
N GLY A 186 -35.90 -5.92 -1.57
CA GLY A 186 -36.43 -4.70 -2.16
C GLY A 186 -35.68 -3.42 -1.78
N LEU A 187 -34.46 -3.49 -1.24
CA LEU A 187 -33.65 -2.28 -1.09
C LEU A 187 -33.19 -1.76 -2.45
N ALA A 188 -33.35 -0.46 -2.67
CA ALA A 188 -32.75 0.21 -3.81
C ALA A 188 -31.22 0.12 -3.75
N ILE A 189 -30.58 0.05 -4.92
CA ILE A 189 -29.11 -0.05 -5.07
C ILE A 189 -28.39 1.03 -4.26
N ARG A 190 -28.89 2.27 -4.27
CA ARG A 190 -28.31 3.38 -3.51
C ARG A 190 -28.36 3.17 -1.99
N SER A 191 -29.41 2.52 -1.49
CA SER A 191 -29.54 2.19 -0.07
C SER A 191 -28.57 1.09 0.33
N ILE A 192 -28.38 0.08 -0.53
CA ILE A 192 -27.40 -0.99 -0.33
C ILE A 192 -25.98 -0.40 -0.25
N GLU A 193 -25.63 0.48 -1.21
CA GLU A 193 -24.33 1.17 -1.24
C GLU A 193 -24.07 1.98 0.05
N ARG A 194 -25.05 2.77 0.49
CA ARG A 194 -24.95 3.55 1.74
C ARG A 194 -24.78 2.65 2.95
N CYS A 195 -25.55 1.56 3.05
CA CYS A 195 -25.45 0.61 4.16
C CYS A 195 -24.06 -0.04 4.21
N ILE A 196 -23.52 -0.47 3.07
CA ILE A 196 -22.20 -1.08 2.99
C ILE A 196 -21.12 -0.07 3.36
N SER A 197 -21.15 1.14 2.78
CA SER A 197 -20.16 2.18 3.04
C SER A 197 -20.13 2.57 4.52
N SER A 198 -21.30 2.84 5.12
CA SER A 198 -21.42 3.16 6.54
C SER A 198 -20.92 2.01 7.42
N HIS A 199 -21.29 0.76 7.09
CA HIS A 199 -20.79 -0.42 7.81
C HIS A 199 -19.27 -0.55 7.73
N MET A 200 -18.68 -0.34 6.55
CA MET A 200 -17.24 -0.40 6.35
C MET A 200 -16.50 0.73 7.06
N TRP A 201 -17.03 1.95 7.08
CA TRP A 201 -16.44 3.07 7.81
C TRP A 201 -16.45 2.84 9.32
N LEU A 202 -17.58 2.40 9.87
CA LEU A 202 -17.71 2.08 11.29
C LEU A 202 -16.74 0.96 11.71
N ARG A 203 -16.61 -0.10 10.90
CA ARG A 203 -15.63 -1.18 11.17
C ARG A 203 -14.18 -0.71 11.14
N ASN A 204 -13.88 0.35 10.40
CA ASN A 204 -12.55 0.95 10.34
C ASN A 204 -12.34 2.04 11.41
N GLY A 205 -13.29 2.21 12.34
CA GLY A 205 -13.18 3.15 13.46
C GLY A 205 -13.39 4.61 13.06
N VAL A 206 -14.04 4.86 11.91
CA VAL A 206 -14.47 6.22 11.54
C VAL A 206 -15.59 6.62 12.48
N LYS A 207 -15.38 7.71 13.22
CA LYS A 207 -16.40 8.26 14.12
C LYS A 207 -17.43 9.05 13.32
N LEU A 208 -18.69 8.87 13.67
CA LEU A 208 -19.80 9.69 13.20
C LEU A 208 -19.75 11.05 13.90
N GLY A 209 -20.17 12.10 13.19
CA GLY A 209 -20.19 13.46 13.71
C GLY A 209 -21.25 14.31 13.01
N GLY A 210 -21.39 15.56 13.44
CA GLY A 210 -22.42 16.47 12.92
C GLY A 210 -23.84 15.97 13.22
N VAL A 211 -24.67 15.85 12.18
CA VAL A 211 -26.08 15.42 12.31
C VAL A 211 -26.24 13.98 12.84
N PHE A 212 -25.17 13.19 12.84
CA PHE A 212 -25.14 11.80 13.33
C PHE A 212 -24.34 11.64 14.64
N ALA A 213 -24.10 12.72 15.37
CA ALA A 213 -23.36 12.67 16.64
C ALA A 213 -24.08 11.83 17.71
N ASP A 214 -25.41 11.90 17.73
CA ASP A 214 -26.30 11.07 18.56
C ASP A 214 -26.07 9.56 18.33
N CYS A 215 -25.89 9.16 17.08
CA CYS A 215 -25.59 7.78 16.71
C CYS A 215 -24.22 7.35 17.25
N GLN A 216 -23.22 8.24 17.25
CA GLN A 216 -21.91 7.95 17.84
C GLN A 216 -22.01 7.71 19.35
N GLU A 217 -22.80 8.50 20.06
CA GLU A 217 -23.03 8.32 21.50
C GLU A 217 -23.64 6.96 21.83
N VAL A 218 -24.58 6.49 21.00
CA VAL A 218 -25.17 5.14 21.14
C VAL A 218 -24.11 4.05 20.94
N PHE A 219 -23.23 4.21 19.95
CA PHE A 219 -22.14 3.25 19.73
C PHE A 219 -21.11 3.27 20.88
N ASP A 220 -20.72 4.45 21.35
CA ASP A 220 -19.78 4.59 22.46
C ASP A 220 -20.37 4.00 23.76
N ALA A 221 -21.68 4.18 24.00
CA ALA A 221 -22.40 3.55 25.11
C ALA A 221 -22.48 2.02 24.96
N ALA A 222 -22.70 1.51 23.74
CA ALA A 222 -22.70 0.08 23.47
C ALA A 222 -21.31 -0.55 23.63
N ASP A 223 -20.24 0.18 23.26
CA ASP A 223 -18.87 -0.24 23.48
C ASP A 223 -18.48 -0.22 24.97
N ALA A 224 -19.13 0.59 25.80
CA ALA A 224 -18.94 0.56 27.25
C ALA A 224 -19.71 -0.58 27.93
N ASP A 225 -20.78 -1.09 27.32
CA ASP A 225 -21.63 -2.14 27.88
C ASP A 225 -21.06 -3.56 27.63
N PRO A 226 -20.75 -4.33 28.69
CA PRO A 226 -20.19 -5.68 28.57
C PRO A 226 -21.12 -6.67 27.82
N LYS A 227 -22.41 -6.39 27.68
CA LYS A 227 -23.35 -7.20 26.89
C LYS A 227 -22.98 -7.28 25.41
N PHE A 228 -22.27 -6.27 24.89
CA PHE A 228 -21.88 -6.20 23.48
C PHE A 228 -20.44 -6.67 23.22
N ASP A 229 -19.72 -7.15 24.24
CA ASP A 229 -18.35 -7.65 24.09
C ASP A 229 -18.21 -8.76 23.04
N LYS A 230 -19.25 -9.57 22.85
CA LYS A 230 -19.29 -10.61 21.81
C LYS A 230 -19.23 -10.07 20.37
N TYR A 231 -19.61 -8.80 20.16
CA TYR A 231 -19.64 -8.14 18.87
C TYR A 231 -18.43 -7.24 18.62
N LYS A 232 -17.62 -6.97 19.65
CA LYS A 232 -16.38 -6.21 19.50
C LYS A 232 -15.41 -6.97 18.59
N PRO A 233 -14.69 -6.27 17.70
CA PRO A 233 -13.69 -6.91 16.85
C PRO A 233 -12.60 -7.51 17.75
N LYS A 234 -12.48 -8.84 17.73
CA LYS A 234 -11.42 -9.54 18.48
C LYS A 234 -10.06 -8.97 18.04
N PRO A 235 -9.16 -8.61 18.97
CA PRO A 235 -7.83 -8.17 18.61
C PRO A 235 -7.16 -9.27 17.79
N LYS A 236 -6.61 -8.90 16.62
CA LYS A 236 -5.82 -9.84 15.81
C LYS A 236 -4.67 -10.31 16.70
N SER A 237 -4.68 -11.60 17.07
CA SER A 237 -3.60 -12.17 17.87
C SER A 237 -2.27 -11.91 17.17
N PRO A 238 -1.21 -11.50 17.90
CA PRO A 238 0.12 -11.49 17.34
C PRO A 238 0.39 -12.92 16.88
N LYS A 239 0.72 -13.12 15.60
CA LYS A 239 1.23 -14.42 15.12
C LYS A 239 2.43 -14.76 16.02
N THR A 240 2.24 -15.71 16.93
CA THR A 240 3.29 -16.27 17.77
C THR A 240 4.32 -16.87 16.84
N ARG A 241 5.42 -16.14 16.64
CA ARG A 241 6.60 -16.66 15.97
C ARG A 241 7.14 -17.76 16.88
N SER A 242 6.94 -19.01 16.50
CA SER A 242 7.56 -20.16 17.17
C SER A 242 9.06 -19.87 17.30
N LYS A 243 9.55 -19.82 18.53
CA LYS A 243 10.98 -19.70 18.81
C LYS A 243 11.67 -20.93 18.22
N SER A 244 12.51 -20.73 17.21
CA SER A 244 13.45 -21.75 16.77
C SER A 244 14.46 -22.00 17.91
N PRO A 245 14.89 -23.26 18.16
CA PRO A 245 15.87 -23.56 19.20
C PRO A 245 17.21 -22.88 18.89
N LYS A 246 17.84 -22.33 19.92
CA LYS A 246 19.25 -21.92 19.86
C LYS A 246 20.10 -23.15 19.55
N LYS A 247 20.88 -23.10 18.47
CA LYS A 247 22.18 -23.77 18.39
C LYS A 247 23.22 -22.67 18.43
#